data_AF-A0AAD5Y6G9-F1
#
_entry.id   AF-A0AAD5Y6G9-F1
#
_cell.length_a   1.000
_cell.length_b   1.000
_cell.length_c   1.000
_cell.angle_alpha   90.00
_cell.angle_beta   90.00
_cell.angle_gamma   90.00
#
_symmetry.space_group_name_H-M   'P 1'
#
loop_
_entity.id
_entity.type
_entity.pdbx_description
1 polymer ?
#
loop_
_entity_poly.entity_id
_entity_poly.type
_entity_poly.pdbx_seq_one_letter_code
_entity_poly.pdbx_strand_id
1 'polypeptide(L)'
;MIRRVPFQLIKPQYQCRSMMRLIKTDKELSSFDTKDAKPQPVNPFNLPKPLNNAAEFALTTIDSIVNYVRTSSMWPLTFGLACCAVEMMHMAAARYDQDRIGIVFRATPRQADVMIVAGTLTNKMAPALRKV
;
A
#
# COMPACT_ATOMS: atom_id res chain seq x y z
N MET A 1 -23.50 -13.35 -37.71
CA MET A 1 -24.53 -13.20 -36.66
C MET A 1 -23.84 -12.75 -35.37
N ILE A 2 -23.48 -11.47 -35.31
CA ILE A 2 -22.75 -10.81 -34.22
C ILE A 2 -23.79 -10.39 -33.17
N ARG A 3 -23.83 -11.06 -32.02
CA ARG A 3 -24.67 -10.61 -30.90
C ARG A 3 -23.97 -9.43 -30.21
N ARG A 4 -24.39 -8.22 -30.57
CA ARG A 4 -24.18 -7.01 -29.76
C ARG A 4 -24.79 -7.25 -28.38
N VAL A 5 -23.98 -7.53 -27.37
CA VAL A 5 -24.38 -7.38 -25.98
C VAL A 5 -24.47 -5.88 -25.68
N PRO A 6 -25.57 -5.41 -25.08
CA PRO A 6 -25.79 -3.99 -24.87
C PRO A 6 -24.71 -3.44 -23.95
N PHE A 7 -24.11 -2.35 -24.41
CA PHE A 7 -23.28 -1.42 -23.64
C PHE A 7 -24.17 -0.77 -22.56
N GLN A 8 -24.54 -1.55 -21.55
CA GLN A 8 -25.16 -1.03 -20.34
C GLN A 8 -24.10 -0.23 -19.62
N LEU A 9 -24.31 1.08 -19.69
CA LEU A 9 -23.67 2.14 -18.93
C LEU A 9 -23.65 1.76 -17.44
N ILE A 10 -22.59 1.07 -17.01
CA ILE A 10 -22.32 0.79 -15.60
C ILE A 10 -21.97 2.13 -14.96
N LYS A 11 -22.93 2.69 -14.21
CA LYS A 11 -22.71 3.88 -13.40
C LYS A 11 -21.55 3.58 -12.43
N PRO A 12 -20.43 4.31 -12.51
CA PRO A 12 -19.21 4.00 -11.74
C PRO A 12 -19.30 4.25 -10.23
N GLN A 13 -20.48 4.63 -9.69
CA GLN A 13 -20.63 5.01 -8.27
C GLN A 13 -21.35 4.00 -7.36
N TYR A 14 -21.96 2.92 -7.86
CA TYR A 14 -22.82 2.05 -7.01
C TYR A 14 -22.26 0.66 -6.67
N GLN A 15 -21.13 0.24 -7.25
CA GLN A 15 -20.47 -1.02 -6.88
C GLN A 15 -19.60 -0.90 -5.62
N CYS A 16 -19.30 0.33 -5.15
CA CYS A 16 -18.42 0.56 -4.00
C CYS A 16 -19.06 0.27 -2.64
N ARG A 17 -20.40 0.15 -2.54
CA ARG A 17 -21.07 0.06 -1.21
C ARG A 17 -21.39 -1.36 -0.74
N SER A 18 -21.52 -2.35 -1.62
CA SER A 18 -21.70 -3.76 -1.18
C SER A 18 -20.38 -4.47 -0.89
N MET A 19 -19.27 -4.02 -1.50
CA MET A 19 -17.98 -4.67 -1.38
C MET A 19 -17.23 -4.33 -0.08
N MET A 20 -17.54 -3.18 0.53
CA MET A 20 -17.05 -2.84 1.87
C MET A 20 -17.57 -3.78 2.96
N ARG A 21 -18.66 -4.51 2.69
CA ARG A 21 -19.23 -5.51 3.61
C ARG A 21 -18.56 -6.88 3.46
N LEU A 22 -18.07 -7.22 2.26
CA LEU A 22 -17.37 -8.49 1.97
C LEU A 22 -15.91 -8.49 2.45
N ILE A 23 -15.25 -7.34 2.47
CA ILE A 23 -13.90 -7.21 3.05
C ILE A 23 -13.92 -7.46 4.58
N LYS A 24 -15.08 -7.27 5.23
CA LYS A 24 -15.21 -7.37 6.69
C LYS A 24 -15.42 -8.80 7.21
N THR A 25 -15.71 -9.76 6.33
CA THR A 25 -15.98 -11.17 6.70
C THR A 25 -14.79 -12.10 6.52
N ASP A 26 -13.79 -11.72 5.73
CA ASP A 26 -12.59 -12.52 5.52
C ASP A 26 -11.50 -12.08 6.52
N LYS A 27 -11.57 -12.65 7.73
CA LYS A 27 -10.68 -12.39 8.87
C LYS A 27 -9.17 -12.51 8.54
N GLU A 28 -8.84 -13.21 7.46
CA GLU A 28 -7.47 -13.42 6.95
C GLU A 28 -6.93 -12.23 6.14
N LEU A 29 -7.76 -11.37 5.53
CA LEU A 29 -7.29 -10.21 4.78
C LEU A 29 -7.16 -8.95 5.65
N SER A 30 -7.83 -8.94 6.81
CA SER A 30 -7.70 -7.89 7.83
C SER A 30 -6.42 -7.96 8.65
N SER A 31 -5.57 -8.98 8.47
CA SER A 31 -4.25 -9.03 9.13
C SER A 31 -3.25 -8.03 8.55
N PHE A 32 -3.57 -7.40 7.41
CA PHE A 32 -2.88 -6.22 6.89
C PHE A 32 -3.52 -4.89 7.35
N ASP A 33 -4.61 -4.93 8.11
CA ASP A 33 -5.08 -3.73 8.81
C ASP A 33 -3.97 -3.28 9.75
N THR A 34 -3.68 -1.99 9.75
CA THR A 34 -2.74 -1.27 10.62
C THR A 34 -3.02 -1.45 12.13
N LYS A 35 -3.97 -2.31 12.52
CA LYS A 35 -4.36 -2.62 13.90
C LYS A 35 -3.36 -3.52 14.62
N ASP A 36 -2.63 -4.37 13.88
CA ASP A 36 -1.54 -5.19 14.43
C ASP A 36 -0.18 -4.49 14.32
N ALA A 37 -0.12 -3.39 13.56
CA ALA A 37 1.01 -2.48 13.62
C ALA A 37 0.95 -1.76 14.96
N LYS A 38 1.71 -2.25 15.95
CA LYS A 38 2.03 -1.44 17.13
C LYS A 38 2.52 -0.09 16.58
N PRO A 39 1.85 1.04 16.88
CA PRO A 39 2.31 2.33 16.40
C PRO A 39 3.71 2.53 16.97
N GLN A 40 4.72 2.24 16.15
CA GLN A 40 6.06 2.67 16.44
C GLN A 40 6.02 4.18 16.25
N PRO A 41 6.56 4.95 17.20
CA PRO A 41 6.55 6.40 17.11
C PRO A 41 7.17 6.85 15.79
N VAL A 42 6.33 7.20 14.80
CA VAL A 42 6.75 7.75 13.51
C VAL A 42 7.00 9.22 13.71
N ASN A 43 8.20 9.52 14.18
CA ASN A 43 8.53 10.87 14.55
C ASN A 43 9.84 11.31 13.92
N PRO A 44 9.90 12.53 13.36
CA PRO A 44 11.18 13.14 13.04
C PRO A 44 11.97 13.52 14.32
N PHE A 45 11.29 13.69 15.46
CA PHE A 45 11.79 13.87 16.85
C PHE A 45 10.57 13.85 17.83
N ASN A 46 10.09 12.70 18.33
CA ASN A 46 8.99 12.63 19.31
C ASN A 46 9.07 11.30 20.11
N LEU A 47 9.18 11.43 21.43
CA LEU A 47 9.57 10.38 22.39
C LEU A 47 8.34 9.76 23.06
N PRO A 48 8.32 8.43 23.25
CA PRO A 48 7.68 7.85 24.42
C PRO A 48 8.52 6.71 25.02
N LYS A 49 9.74 7.01 25.53
CA LYS A 49 10.42 6.17 26.52
C LYS A 49 11.20 7.10 27.47
N PRO A 50 11.00 7.02 28.80
CA PRO A 50 11.89 7.70 29.74
C PRO A 50 13.29 7.09 29.56
N LEU A 51 14.21 7.90 29.06
CA LEU A 51 15.60 7.51 28.83
C LEU A 51 16.32 7.50 30.17
N ASN A 52 16.51 6.31 30.73
CA ASN A 52 17.22 6.15 32.00
C ASN A 52 18.73 5.92 31.80
N ASN A 53 19.14 5.51 30.57
CA ASN A 53 20.49 5.07 30.27
C ASN A 53 21.01 5.68 28.95
N ALA A 54 22.30 6.06 28.92
CA ALA A 54 22.97 6.57 27.71
C ALA A 54 22.98 5.56 26.55
N ALA A 55 23.02 4.26 26.87
CA ALA A 55 22.93 3.19 25.88
C ALA A 55 21.56 3.13 25.18
N GLU A 56 20.48 3.39 25.91
CA GLU A 56 19.13 3.43 25.32
C GLU A 56 18.97 4.62 24.38
N PHE A 57 19.59 5.76 24.70
CA PHE A 57 19.61 6.93 23.81
C PHE A 57 20.29 6.59 22.48
N ALA A 58 21.47 5.98 22.51
CA ALA A 58 22.20 5.59 21.31
C ALA A 58 21.43 4.57 20.45
N LEU A 59 20.75 3.60 21.06
CA LEU A 59 19.93 2.65 20.32
C LEU A 59 18.73 3.34 19.64
N THR A 60 18.08 4.28 20.33
CA THR A 60 16.93 5.01 19.76
C THR A 60 17.32 5.91 18.58
N THR A 61 18.50 6.54 18.61
CA THR A 61 18.97 7.39 17.51
C THR A 61 19.37 6.57 16.28
N ILE A 62 19.94 5.38 16.48
CA ILE A 62 20.23 4.47 15.38
C ILE A 62 18.93 3.96 14.75
N ASP A 63 17.96 3.53 15.57
CA ASP A 63 16.64 3.10 15.07
C ASP A 63 15.92 4.22 14.31
N SER A 64 16.02 5.46 14.77
CA SER A 64 15.40 6.61 14.08
C SER A 64 16.03 6.86 12.71
N ILE A 65 17.36 6.73 12.59
CA ILE A 65 18.06 6.88 11.32
C ILE A 65 17.67 5.74 10.36
N VAL A 66 17.63 4.50 10.83
CA VAL A 66 17.25 3.35 10.00
C VAL A 66 15.83 3.48 9.47
N ASN A 67 14.88 3.91 10.32
CA ASN A 67 13.49 4.11 9.90
C ASN A 67 13.33 5.31 8.98
N TYR A 68 14.13 6.36 9.17
CA TYR A 68 14.19 7.48 8.23
C TYR A 68 14.62 7.01 6.84
N VAL A 69 15.70 6.22 6.74
CA VAL A 69 16.20 5.68 5.46
C VAL A 69 15.17 4.78 4.78
N ARG A 70 14.49 3.90 5.53
CA ARG A 70 13.42 3.04 4.98
C ARG A 70 12.23 3.85 4.45
N THR A 71 11.87 4.93 5.12
CA THR A 71 10.74 5.78 4.70
C THR A 71 11.12 6.68 3.52
N SER A 72 12.39 7.10 3.43
CA SER A 72 12.88 7.96 2.36
C SER A 72 13.13 7.25 1.03
N SER A 73 13.14 5.91 1.03
CA SER A 73 13.39 5.09 -0.17
C SER A 73 12.49 3.87 -0.17
N MET A 74 11.25 4.07 -0.59
CA MET A 74 10.28 2.98 -0.72
C MET A 74 10.18 2.58 -2.18
N TRP A 75 10.47 1.32 -2.51
CA TRP A 75 10.30 0.81 -3.87
C TRP A 75 9.04 -0.04 -3.97
N PRO A 76 7.89 0.56 -4.33
CA PRO A 76 6.66 -0.18 -4.47
C PRO A 76 6.62 -0.97 -5.77
N LEU A 77 6.06 -2.16 -5.67
CA LEU A 77 5.54 -2.91 -6.79
C LEU A 77 4.04 -2.62 -6.93
N THR A 78 3.64 -2.18 -8.13
CA THR A 78 2.26 -1.82 -8.43
C THR A 78 1.47 -2.97 -9.05
N PHE A 79 0.41 -3.38 -8.37
CA PHE A 79 -0.63 -4.25 -8.90
C PHE A 79 -1.86 -3.44 -9.30
N GLY A 80 -1.86 -2.93 -10.52
CA GLY A 80 -3.01 -2.26 -11.11
C GLY A 80 -4.09 -3.24 -11.57
N LEU A 81 -5.08 -3.53 -10.72
CA LEU A 81 -6.14 -4.51 -11.01
C LEU A 81 -7.42 -3.87 -11.57
N ALA A 82 -7.69 -2.61 -11.23
CA ALA A 82 -8.89 -1.90 -11.67
C ALA A 82 -8.63 -0.39 -11.83
N CYS A 83 -9.67 0.44 -11.66
CA CYS A 83 -9.60 1.89 -11.84
C CYS A 83 -8.58 2.61 -10.93
N CYS A 84 -8.26 2.07 -9.75
CA CYS A 84 -7.23 2.64 -8.88
C CYS A 84 -5.83 2.61 -9.52
N ALA A 85 -5.61 1.77 -10.54
CA ALA A 85 -4.36 1.79 -11.31
C ALA A 85 -4.13 3.12 -12.03
N VAL A 86 -5.20 3.73 -12.56
CA VAL A 86 -5.12 5.01 -13.25
C VAL A 86 -4.90 6.15 -12.26
N GLU A 87 -5.43 6.04 -11.04
CA GLU A 87 -5.12 6.99 -9.96
C GLU A 87 -3.64 6.92 -9.56
N MET A 88 -3.06 5.72 -9.48
CA MET A 88 -1.62 5.55 -9.25
C MET A 88 -0.76 6.11 -10.39
N MET A 89 -1.20 6.00 -11.65
CA MET A 89 -0.50 6.62 -12.78
C MET A 89 -0.51 8.15 -12.68
N HIS A 90 -1.60 8.74 -12.20
CA HIS A 90 -1.65 10.18 -11.92
C HIS A 90 -0.77 10.58 -10.72
N MET A 91 -0.59 9.68 -9.76
CA MET A 91 0.40 9.82 -8.68
C MET A 91 1.85 9.65 -9.19
N ALA A 92 2.07 9.24 -10.43
CA ALA A 92 3.39 9.23 -11.08
C ALA A 92 3.57 10.40 -12.05
N ALA A 93 2.51 11.17 -12.30
CA ALA A 93 2.54 12.28 -13.23
C ALA A 93 3.15 13.52 -12.58
N ALA A 94 3.60 14.46 -13.40
CA ALA A 94 4.33 15.67 -12.97
C ALA A 94 3.61 16.51 -11.88
N ARG A 95 2.27 16.43 -11.78
CA ARG A 95 1.52 17.16 -10.76
C ARG A 95 1.72 16.60 -9.35
N TYR A 96 1.87 15.29 -9.25
CA TYR A 96 2.06 14.56 -7.99
C TYR A 96 3.26 13.63 -8.17
N ASP A 97 4.44 14.19 -8.39
CA ASP A 97 5.63 13.40 -8.67
C ASP A 97 6.10 12.63 -7.42
N GLN A 98 5.88 11.31 -7.43
CA GLN A 98 6.31 10.41 -6.36
C GLN A 98 7.83 10.15 -6.37
N ASP A 99 8.53 10.41 -7.47
CA ASP A 99 9.99 10.25 -7.52
C ASP A 99 10.67 11.26 -6.57
N ARG A 100 10.04 12.43 -6.36
CA ARG A 100 10.50 13.45 -5.40
C ARG A 100 10.58 12.94 -3.95
N ILE A 101 9.74 11.98 -3.58
CA ILE A 101 9.72 11.37 -2.25
C ILE A 101 10.50 10.05 -2.20
N GLY A 102 11.28 9.74 -3.25
CA GLY A 102 12.10 8.53 -3.33
C GLY A 102 11.31 7.26 -3.65
N ILE A 103 10.13 7.40 -4.26
CA ILE A 103 9.27 6.28 -4.65
C ILE A 103 9.47 5.95 -6.12
N VAL A 104 10.04 4.77 -6.37
CA VAL A 104 10.31 4.27 -7.73
C VAL A 104 9.57 2.97 -7.94
N PHE A 105 8.72 2.92 -8.97
CA PHE A 105 8.00 1.70 -9.30
C PHE A 105 8.92 0.64 -9.90
N ARG A 106 8.99 -0.52 -9.23
CA ARG A 106 9.70 -1.70 -9.72
C ARG A 106 8.72 -2.79 -10.10
N ALA A 107 8.83 -3.27 -11.34
CA ALA A 107 7.94 -4.31 -11.89
C ALA A 107 8.25 -5.71 -11.33
N THR A 108 9.43 -5.91 -10.72
CA THR A 108 9.86 -7.21 -10.20
C THR A 108 9.70 -7.27 -8.69
N PRO A 109 8.98 -8.28 -8.15
CA PRO A 109 8.71 -8.35 -6.71
C PRO A 109 9.96 -8.61 -5.87
N ARG A 110 10.98 -9.25 -6.44
CA ARG A 110 12.25 -9.52 -5.76
C ARG A 110 13.08 -8.27 -5.44
N GLN A 111 12.74 -7.13 -6.02
CA GLN A 111 13.45 -5.86 -5.82
C GLN A 111 12.59 -4.81 -5.13
N ALA A 112 11.35 -5.13 -4.75
CA ALA A 112 10.40 -4.19 -4.20
C ALA A 112 10.24 -4.39 -2.69
N ASP A 113 10.09 -3.29 -1.94
CA ASP A 113 9.90 -3.31 -0.49
C ASP A 113 8.42 -3.39 -0.11
N VAL A 114 7.56 -2.79 -0.93
CA VAL A 114 6.12 -2.67 -0.68
C VAL A 114 5.34 -3.14 -1.90
N MET A 115 4.18 -3.73 -1.70
CA MET A 115 3.27 -4.14 -2.77
C MET A 115 1.96 -3.35 -2.67
N ILE A 116 1.64 -2.55 -3.69
CA ILE A 116 0.41 -1.75 -3.75
C ILE A 116 -0.62 -2.47 -4.61
N VAL A 117 -1.69 -2.98 -3.96
CA VAL A 117 -2.81 -3.64 -4.65
C VAL A 117 -3.89 -2.62 -4.94
N ALA A 118 -3.89 -2.09 -6.17
CA ALA A 118 -4.75 -1.00 -6.59
C ALA A 118 -5.90 -1.53 -7.46
N GLY A 119 -6.99 -1.91 -6.79
CA GLY A 119 -8.23 -2.29 -7.43
C GLY A 119 -8.94 -3.42 -6.71
N THR A 120 -9.98 -3.94 -7.35
CA THR A 120 -10.76 -5.03 -6.79
C THR A 120 -10.03 -6.36 -6.98
N LEU A 121 -9.83 -7.10 -5.89
CA LEU A 121 -9.25 -8.43 -5.93
C LEU A 121 -10.37 -9.45 -6.13
N THR A 122 -10.24 -10.28 -7.16
CA THR A 122 -11.22 -11.32 -7.47
C THR A 122 -10.74 -12.68 -6.95
N ASN A 123 -11.67 -13.59 -6.62
CA ASN A 123 -11.34 -14.94 -6.15
C ASN A 123 -10.41 -15.70 -7.11
N LYS A 124 -10.50 -15.40 -8.41
CA LYS A 124 -9.62 -15.97 -9.44
C LYS A 124 -8.19 -15.43 -9.36
N MET A 125 -8.02 -14.17 -8.93
CA MET A 125 -6.73 -13.50 -8.85
C MET A 125 -6.03 -13.73 -7.48
N ALA A 126 -6.77 -14.08 -6.43
CA ALA A 126 -6.23 -14.36 -5.09
C ALA A 126 -5.02 -15.33 -5.06
N PRO A 127 -5.02 -16.49 -5.74
CA PRO A 127 -3.87 -17.39 -5.72
C PRO A 127 -2.68 -16.88 -6.53
N ALA A 128 -2.87 -15.96 -7.47
CA ALA A 128 -1.78 -15.35 -8.22
C ALA A 128 -1.06 -14.31 -7.36
N LEU A 129 -1.81 -13.49 -6.61
CA LEU A 129 -1.24 -12.46 -5.75
C LEU A 129 -0.36 -13.04 -4.63
N ARG A 130 -0.74 -14.17 -4.04
CA ARG A 130 0.06 -14.85 -3.00
C ARG A 130 1.39 -15.43 -3.52
N LYS A 131 1.54 -15.61 -4.83
CA LYS A 131 2.76 -16.17 -5.45
C LYS A 131 3.78 -15.11 -5.81
N VAL A 132 3.35 -13.86 -5.89
CA VAL A 132 4.21 -12.71 -6.12
C VAL A 132 4.86 -12.38 -4.79
#